data_AF-A0ABD4KTX3-F1
#
_entry.id   AF-A0ABD4KTX3-F1
#
_cell.length_a   1.000
_cell.length_b   1.000
_cell.length_c   1.000
_cell.angle_alpha   90.00
_cell.angle_beta   90.00
_cell.angle_gamma   90.00
#
_symmetry.space_group_name_H-M   'P 1'
#
loop_
_entity.id
_entity.type
_entity.pdbx_description
1 polymer ?
#
loop_
_entity_poly.entity_id
_entity_poly.type
_entity_poly.pdbx_seq_one_letter_code
_entity_poly.pdbx_strand_id
1 'polypeptide(L)'
;SILNFLTGDQWTFTFEQTAMRLPKPKISEQAKSKAKTLIGKNAVCLFSGGLDSAVGAIDILNGASDYKPLLVSHAYRGDGAKQEEIKTLLSSPFAALSYSMSPHIIKACEGRTDISMRGRSFNFLAMAVLGISALRSANDNTSIKTIIVPENGYISINPPLTRRRIGSHSTRTTHPNFLQRLEELLRRTGFDVKFVNPYQFKTKGEMLAECVDQNAIRKAVPLSVSCSHWHREHIQCGHCLPCLIRRASVHHAGFDDDAPYKTKRLKTLIKEKDTRDDLQAVQTAIIRLKQTNNYKSWLRKSGPIPLDKSIRNALESTLKRGLMEVEVFI
;
A
#
# COMPACT_ATOMS: atom_id res chain seq x y z
N SER A 1 -3.69 2.41 21.22
CA SER A 1 -4.67 2.77 20.16
C SER A 1 -4.25 2.16 18.82
N ILE A 2 -5.20 1.86 17.91
CA ILE A 2 -4.93 1.32 16.56
C ILE A 2 -4.08 2.31 15.74
N LEU A 3 -4.37 3.60 15.87
CA LEU A 3 -3.61 4.64 15.15
C LEU A 3 -2.23 4.89 15.74
N ASN A 4 -2.05 4.68 17.04
CA ASN A 4 -0.70 4.67 17.62
C ASN A 4 0.17 3.56 17.00
N PHE A 5 -0.40 2.37 16.76
CA PHE A 5 0.31 1.30 16.07
C PHE A 5 0.69 1.68 14.62
N LEU A 6 -0.17 2.45 13.95
CA LEU A 6 0.04 2.88 12.57
C LEU A 6 1.05 4.04 12.44
N THR A 7 0.89 5.08 13.25
CA THR A 7 1.61 6.36 13.09
C THR A 7 2.73 6.56 14.09
N GLY A 8 2.69 5.88 15.23
CA GLY A 8 3.58 6.10 16.37
C GLY A 8 3.12 7.21 17.33
N ASP A 9 2.05 7.94 17.00
CA ASP A 9 1.57 9.09 17.77
C ASP A 9 0.54 8.69 18.84
N GLN A 10 0.30 9.56 19.82
CA GLN A 10 -0.82 9.42 20.75
C GLN A 10 -2.04 10.14 20.17
N TRP A 11 -3.18 9.45 20.15
CA TRP A 11 -4.40 9.93 19.51
C TRP A 11 -5.51 10.10 20.54
N THR A 12 -6.09 11.31 20.58
CA THR A 12 -7.32 11.63 21.31
C THR A 12 -8.36 12.09 20.31
N PHE A 13 -9.58 11.57 20.42
CA PHE A 13 -10.70 11.92 19.56
C PHE A 13 -11.72 12.73 20.34
N THR A 14 -12.07 13.89 19.81
CA THR A 14 -13.22 14.69 20.25
C THR A 14 -14.21 14.73 19.10
N PHE A 15 -15.45 14.34 19.35
CA PHE A 15 -16.52 14.36 18.37
C PHE A 15 -17.45 15.52 18.68
N GLU A 16 -17.69 16.36 17.68
CA GLU A 16 -18.57 17.52 17.79
C GLU A 16 -19.59 17.46 16.66
N GLN A 17 -20.82 17.93 16.94
CA GLN A 17 -21.84 18.02 15.91
C GLN A 17 -21.43 19.04 14.86
N THR A 18 -21.32 18.61 13.61
CA THR A 18 -20.94 19.52 12.53
C THR A 18 -22.11 20.43 12.13
N ALA A 19 -21.83 21.72 11.97
CA ALA A 19 -22.74 22.66 11.32
C ALA A 19 -22.64 22.60 9.77
N MET A 20 -21.67 21.85 9.23
CA MET A 20 -21.49 21.71 7.79
C MET A 20 -22.64 20.90 7.17
N ARG A 21 -23.18 21.40 6.06
CA ARG A 21 -24.18 20.67 5.28
C ARG A 21 -23.51 19.59 4.46
N LEU A 22 -24.11 18.40 4.44
CA LEU A 22 -23.68 17.34 3.54
C LEU A 22 -23.79 17.80 2.07
N PRO A 23 -22.82 17.45 1.21
CA PRO A 23 -22.87 17.79 -0.20
C PRO A 23 -24.09 17.14 -0.85
N LYS A 24 -24.80 17.91 -1.71
CA LYS A 24 -25.90 17.37 -2.51
C LYS A 24 -25.33 16.43 -3.60
N PRO A 25 -25.96 15.28 -3.86
CA PRO A 25 -25.57 14.41 -4.96
C PRO A 25 -25.58 15.16 -6.30
N LYS A 26 -24.56 14.91 -7.15
CA LYS A 26 -24.51 15.47 -8.50
C LYS A 26 -25.54 14.75 -9.39
N ILE A 27 -26.35 15.50 -10.11
CA ILE A 27 -27.44 14.98 -10.98
C ILE A 27 -27.13 15.02 -12.48
N SER A 28 -25.90 15.40 -12.87
CA SER A 28 -25.50 15.47 -14.28
C SER A 28 -25.46 14.08 -14.94
N GLU A 29 -25.63 14.02 -16.25
CA GLU A 29 -25.55 12.76 -17.01
C GLU A 29 -24.20 12.05 -16.83
N GLN A 30 -23.10 12.82 -16.74
CA GLN A 30 -21.78 12.27 -16.42
C GLN A 30 -21.74 11.61 -15.03
N ALA A 31 -22.40 12.21 -14.02
CA ALA A 31 -22.46 11.64 -12.67
C ALA A 31 -23.30 10.36 -12.65
N LYS A 32 -24.43 10.34 -13.37
CA LYS A 32 -25.27 9.14 -13.55
C LYS A 32 -24.51 8.03 -14.27
N SER A 33 -23.81 8.35 -15.36
CA SER A 33 -22.97 7.41 -16.11
C SER A 33 -21.89 6.80 -15.21
N LYS A 34 -21.19 7.62 -14.42
CA LYS A 34 -20.21 7.14 -13.43
C LYS A 34 -20.86 6.24 -12.38
N ALA A 35 -22.03 6.58 -11.86
CA ALA A 35 -22.75 5.75 -10.90
C ALA A 35 -23.14 4.39 -11.49
N LYS A 36 -23.56 4.34 -12.76
CA LYS A 36 -23.85 3.08 -13.48
C LYS A 36 -22.65 2.14 -13.56
N THR A 37 -21.41 2.64 -13.56
CA THR A 37 -20.21 1.79 -13.56
C THR A 37 -20.07 0.93 -12.30
N LEU A 38 -20.73 1.30 -11.19
CA LEU A 38 -20.71 0.57 -9.92
C LEU A 38 -21.59 -0.69 -9.96
N ILE A 39 -22.52 -0.77 -10.91
CA ILE A 39 -23.43 -1.91 -11.06
C ILE A 39 -22.63 -3.15 -11.50
N GLY A 40 -22.89 -4.28 -10.85
CA GLY A 40 -22.20 -5.55 -11.06
C GLY A 40 -20.82 -5.65 -10.39
N LYS A 41 -20.37 -4.64 -9.64
CA LYS A 41 -19.10 -4.67 -8.89
C LYS A 41 -19.32 -5.26 -7.50
N ASN A 42 -18.39 -6.09 -7.02
CA ASN A 42 -18.56 -6.91 -5.81
C ASN A 42 -17.41 -6.80 -4.79
N ALA A 43 -16.40 -5.97 -5.07
CA ALA A 43 -15.29 -5.73 -4.18
C ALA A 43 -14.72 -4.33 -4.39
N VAL A 44 -14.01 -3.81 -3.40
CA VAL A 44 -13.17 -2.62 -3.54
C VAL A 44 -11.72 -3.08 -3.62
N CYS A 45 -10.92 -2.49 -4.51
CA CYS A 45 -9.48 -2.74 -4.58
C CYS A 45 -8.72 -1.42 -4.47
N LEU A 46 -7.75 -1.36 -3.55
CA LEU A 46 -6.92 -0.17 -3.40
C LEU A 46 -5.92 -0.05 -4.55
N PHE A 47 -5.97 1.08 -5.25
CA PHE A 47 -5.14 1.38 -6.41
C PHE A 47 -4.38 2.69 -6.22
N SER A 48 -3.17 2.63 -5.65
CA SER A 48 -2.38 3.82 -5.34
C SER A 48 -1.55 4.34 -6.52
N GLY A 49 -1.40 3.55 -7.59
CA GLY A 49 -0.43 3.79 -8.66
C GLY A 49 0.97 3.29 -8.32
N GLY A 50 1.14 2.62 -7.18
CA GLY A 50 2.36 1.90 -6.83
C GLY A 50 2.39 0.49 -7.41
N LEU A 51 3.60 -0.08 -7.47
CA LEU A 51 3.85 -1.35 -8.15
C LEU A 51 2.98 -2.51 -7.60
N ASP A 52 2.84 -2.61 -6.27
CA ASP A 52 2.03 -3.66 -5.63
C ASP A 52 0.55 -3.54 -6.02
N SER A 53 0.02 -2.32 -6.04
CA SER A 53 -1.36 -2.07 -6.47
C SER A 53 -1.57 -2.28 -7.97
N ALA A 54 -0.52 -2.11 -8.78
CA ALA A 54 -0.55 -2.44 -10.20
C ALA A 54 -0.62 -3.96 -10.40
N VAL A 55 0.21 -4.74 -9.71
CA VAL A 55 0.12 -6.23 -9.71
C VAL A 55 -1.28 -6.66 -9.27
N GLY A 56 -1.78 -6.11 -8.15
CA GLY A 56 -3.12 -6.44 -7.65
C GLY A 56 -4.26 -6.13 -8.64
N ALA A 57 -4.19 -4.98 -9.32
CA ALA A 57 -5.19 -4.63 -10.34
C ALA A 57 -5.10 -5.54 -11.57
N ILE A 58 -3.89 -5.84 -12.03
CA ILE A 58 -3.64 -6.73 -13.19
C ILE A 58 -4.10 -8.16 -12.88
N ASP A 59 -3.73 -8.72 -11.73
CA ASP A 59 -4.15 -10.07 -11.33
C ASP A 59 -5.67 -10.22 -11.28
N ILE A 60 -6.38 -9.18 -10.84
CA ILE A 60 -7.85 -9.20 -10.76
C ILE A 60 -8.49 -8.98 -12.13
N LEU A 61 -8.01 -8.02 -12.92
CA LEU A 61 -8.71 -7.54 -14.12
C LEU A 61 -8.23 -8.17 -15.42
N ASN A 62 -7.03 -8.72 -15.46
CA ASN A 62 -6.48 -9.44 -16.60
C ASN A 62 -6.45 -10.95 -16.35
N GLY A 63 -6.56 -11.38 -15.08
CA GLY A 63 -6.67 -12.78 -14.70
C GLY A 63 -8.11 -13.29 -14.60
N ALA A 64 -8.23 -14.59 -14.32
CA ALA A 64 -9.50 -15.21 -13.96
C ALA A 64 -9.79 -14.96 -12.47
N SER A 65 -10.61 -13.95 -12.20
CA SER A 65 -11.02 -13.57 -10.84
C SER A 65 -12.52 -13.38 -10.76
N ASP A 66 -13.12 -13.86 -9.67
CA ASP A 66 -14.52 -13.57 -9.35
C ASP A 66 -14.73 -12.12 -8.88
N TYR A 67 -13.64 -11.41 -8.56
CA TYR A 67 -13.72 -10.02 -8.14
C TYR A 67 -13.90 -9.08 -9.33
N LYS A 68 -14.95 -8.26 -9.26
CA LYS A 68 -15.26 -7.15 -10.17
C LYS A 68 -15.08 -5.85 -9.38
N PRO A 69 -13.87 -5.25 -9.39
CA PRO A 69 -13.53 -4.24 -8.41
C PRO A 69 -14.03 -2.83 -8.75
N LEU A 70 -14.32 -2.07 -7.70
CA LEU A 70 -14.15 -0.62 -7.67
C LEU A 70 -12.71 -0.30 -7.27
N LEU A 71 -11.93 0.26 -8.19
CA LEU A 71 -10.60 0.78 -7.91
C LEU A 71 -10.72 2.11 -7.14
N VAL A 72 -10.17 2.16 -5.94
CA VAL A 72 -10.11 3.40 -5.13
C VAL A 72 -8.69 3.93 -5.16
N SER A 73 -8.54 5.20 -5.53
CA SER A 73 -7.23 5.84 -5.73
C SER A 73 -7.13 7.14 -4.97
N HIS A 74 -6.00 7.34 -4.28
CA HIS A 74 -5.63 8.65 -3.78
C HIS A 74 -4.79 9.37 -4.83
N ALA A 75 -5.37 10.37 -5.49
CA ALA A 75 -4.71 11.14 -6.54
C ALA A 75 -4.09 12.42 -5.94
N TYR A 76 -2.96 12.27 -5.26
CA TYR A 76 -2.13 13.44 -4.92
C TYR A 76 -1.55 14.04 -6.20
N ARG A 77 -1.14 15.31 -6.19
CA ARG A 77 -0.59 15.97 -7.38
C ARG A 77 0.55 15.13 -7.98
N GLY A 78 0.45 14.78 -9.26
CA GLY A 78 1.41 13.96 -10.01
C GLY A 78 1.09 12.46 -10.07
N ASP A 79 0.37 11.90 -9.09
CA ASP A 79 0.05 10.45 -9.06
C ASP A 79 -1.04 10.08 -10.07
N GLY A 80 -1.98 11.02 -10.33
CA GLY A 80 -3.13 10.78 -11.18
C GLY A 80 -2.77 10.38 -12.61
N ALA A 81 -1.80 11.05 -13.24
CA ALA A 81 -1.38 10.71 -14.60
C ALA A 81 -0.85 9.27 -14.70
N LYS A 82 0.06 8.91 -13.78
CA LYS A 82 0.60 7.54 -13.70
C LYS A 82 -0.48 6.50 -13.41
N GLN A 83 -1.44 6.82 -12.56
CA GLN A 83 -2.60 5.94 -12.30
C GLN A 83 -3.42 5.71 -13.57
N GLU A 84 -3.68 6.76 -14.35
CA GLU A 84 -4.40 6.63 -15.64
C GLU A 84 -3.60 5.82 -16.66
N GLU A 85 -2.28 6.03 -16.77
CA GLU A 85 -1.43 5.24 -17.67
C GLU A 85 -1.45 3.75 -17.32
N ILE A 86 -1.33 3.39 -16.04
CA ILE A 86 -1.41 1.99 -15.61
C ILE A 86 -2.81 1.40 -15.87
N LYS A 87 -3.89 2.19 -15.70
CA LYS A 87 -5.26 1.73 -15.98
C LYS A 87 -5.48 1.32 -17.44
N THR A 88 -4.72 1.89 -18.39
CA THR A 88 -4.79 1.49 -19.80
C THR A 88 -4.34 0.05 -20.06
N LEU A 89 -3.62 -0.54 -19.09
CA LEU A 89 -3.11 -1.92 -19.17
C LEU A 89 -4.13 -2.94 -18.62
N LEU A 90 -5.28 -2.49 -18.11
CA LEU A 90 -6.30 -3.35 -17.49
C LEU A 90 -7.34 -3.77 -18.53
N SER A 91 -7.61 -5.08 -18.63
CA SER A 91 -8.43 -5.65 -19.70
C SER A 91 -9.93 -5.70 -19.38
N SER A 92 -10.30 -6.06 -18.15
CA SER A 92 -11.72 -6.18 -17.77
C SER A 92 -12.33 -4.85 -17.34
N PRO A 93 -13.65 -4.64 -17.52
CA PRO A 93 -14.32 -3.44 -17.03
C PRO A 93 -14.22 -3.29 -15.51
N PHE A 94 -13.84 -2.11 -15.04
CA PHE A 94 -13.78 -1.74 -13.62
C PHE A 94 -14.54 -0.44 -13.35
N ALA A 95 -14.90 -0.21 -12.09
CA ALA A 95 -15.30 1.12 -11.65
C ALA A 95 -14.10 1.83 -11.03
N ALA A 96 -14.08 3.17 -11.05
CA ALA A 96 -12.98 3.94 -10.48
C ALA A 96 -13.48 5.14 -9.65
N LEU A 97 -12.92 5.28 -8.45
CA LEU A 97 -13.10 6.41 -7.56
C LEU A 97 -11.73 6.97 -7.19
N SER A 98 -11.42 8.18 -7.68
CA SER A 98 -10.26 8.94 -7.26
C SER A 98 -10.68 10.05 -6.29
N TYR A 99 -9.92 10.23 -5.23
CA TYR A 99 -10.10 11.31 -4.25
C TYR A 99 -8.77 11.99 -3.96
N SER A 100 -8.83 13.21 -3.43
CA SER A 100 -7.67 13.96 -2.98
C SER A 100 -7.99 14.60 -1.64
N MET A 101 -7.17 14.33 -0.63
CA MET A 101 -7.22 14.98 0.67
C MET A 101 -5.95 15.79 0.85
N SER A 102 -6.08 17.11 0.83
CA SER A 102 -4.97 18.03 1.12
C SER A 102 -5.16 18.61 2.53
N PRO A 103 -4.15 18.49 3.41
CA PRO A 103 -4.22 19.06 4.75
C PRO A 103 -4.25 20.59 4.74
N HIS A 104 -3.92 21.22 3.59
CA HIS A 104 -3.93 22.68 3.43
C HIS A 104 -5.30 23.27 3.08
N ILE A 105 -6.36 22.44 2.96
CA ILE A 105 -7.68 22.91 2.50
C ILE A 105 -8.37 23.80 3.55
N ILE A 106 -8.15 23.56 4.85
CA ILE A 106 -8.85 24.28 5.92
C ILE A 106 -7.93 25.38 6.47
N LYS A 107 -8.07 26.60 5.95
CA LYS A 107 -7.26 27.76 6.35
C LYS A 107 -7.31 28.03 7.87
N ALA A 108 -8.46 27.81 8.52
CA ALA A 108 -8.61 27.95 9.96
C ALA A 108 -7.76 26.95 10.78
N CYS A 109 -7.26 25.89 10.16
CA CYS A 109 -6.40 24.88 10.76
C CYS A 109 -4.94 24.99 10.28
N GLU A 110 -4.58 26.08 9.60
CA GLU A 110 -3.19 26.36 9.20
C GLU A 110 -2.28 26.41 10.43
N GLY A 111 -1.09 25.80 10.35
CA GLY A 111 -0.16 25.64 11.47
C GLY A 111 -0.59 24.64 12.57
N ARG A 112 -1.87 24.23 12.60
CA ARG A 112 -2.41 23.25 13.56
C ARG A 112 -2.60 21.86 12.97
N THR A 113 -2.61 21.75 11.65
CA THR A 113 -2.82 20.48 10.93
C THR A 113 -1.49 19.75 10.76
N ASP A 114 -1.40 18.49 11.21
CA ASP A 114 -0.27 17.63 10.87
C ASP A 114 -0.27 17.37 9.36
N ILE A 115 0.76 17.87 8.67
CA ILE A 115 0.97 17.69 7.22
C ILE A 115 1.76 16.43 6.89
N SER A 116 2.07 15.59 7.89
CA SER A 116 2.77 14.33 7.67
C SER A 116 1.91 13.32 6.89
N MET A 117 2.58 12.43 6.17
CA MET A 117 1.90 11.32 5.46
C MET A 117 1.71 10.08 6.34
N ARG A 118 1.94 10.16 7.66
CA ARG A 118 1.88 8.99 8.57
C ARG A 118 0.48 8.39 8.68
N GLY A 119 -0.56 9.21 8.66
CA GLY A 119 -1.96 8.79 8.69
C GLY A 119 -2.58 8.51 7.32
N ARG A 120 -1.82 8.64 6.22
CA ARG A 120 -2.35 8.59 4.84
C ARG A 120 -3.07 7.27 4.54
N SER A 121 -2.57 6.15 5.06
CA SER A 121 -3.16 4.84 4.85
C SER A 121 -4.49 4.65 5.58
N PHE A 122 -4.67 5.26 6.75
CA PHE A 122 -5.96 5.23 7.44
C PHE A 122 -7.05 5.92 6.60
N ASN A 123 -6.73 7.09 6.04
CA ASN A 123 -7.63 7.79 5.11
C ASN A 123 -7.94 6.94 3.87
N PHE A 124 -6.95 6.22 3.35
CA PHE A 124 -7.13 5.37 2.17
C PHE A 124 -8.05 4.19 2.45
N LEU A 125 -7.89 3.54 3.61
CA LEU A 125 -8.77 2.46 4.05
C LEU A 125 -10.19 2.98 4.35
N ALA A 126 -10.33 4.18 4.93
CA ALA A 126 -11.64 4.80 5.16
C ALA A 126 -12.38 5.07 3.84
N MET A 127 -11.70 5.55 2.80
CA MET A 127 -12.29 5.71 1.47
C MET A 127 -12.66 4.37 0.82
N ALA A 128 -11.94 3.30 1.15
CA ALA A 128 -12.30 1.95 0.73
C ALA A 128 -13.61 1.47 1.37
N VAL A 129 -13.80 1.75 2.66
CA VAL A 129 -15.05 1.46 3.38
C VAL A 129 -16.22 2.25 2.77
N LEU A 130 -16.00 3.54 2.43
CA LEU A 130 -17.00 4.32 1.69
C LEU A 130 -17.31 3.68 0.33
N GLY A 131 -16.29 3.16 -0.36
CA GLY A 131 -16.46 2.39 -1.59
C GLY A 131 -17.38 1.18 -1.41
N ILE A 132 -17.24 0.42 -0.31
CA ILE A 132 -18.13 -0.70 0.01
C ILE A 132 -19.57 -0.22 0.18
N SER A 133 -19.80 0.87 0.92
CA SER A 133 -21.14 1.45 1.07
C SER A 133 -21.75 1.87 -0.27
N ALA A 134 -20.94 2.46 -1.16
CA ALA A 134 -21.38 2.83 -2.50
C ALA A 134 -21.74 1.60 -3.36
N LEU A 135 -20.94 0.53 -3.28
CA LEU A 135 -21.22 -0.73 -3.99
C LEU A 135 -22.49 -1.41 -3.49
N ARG A 136 -22.67 -1.48 -2.16
CA ARG A 136 -23.89 -2.03 -1.54
C ARG A 136 -25.13 -1.29 -2.02
N SER A 137 -25.09 0.04 -2.01
CA SER A 137 -26.21 0.87 -2.45
C SER A 137 -26.48 0.73 -3.95
N ALA A 138 -25.44 0.68 -4.79
CA ALA A 138 -25.62 0.59 -6.25
C ALA A 138 -26.10 -0.78 -6.73
N ASN A 139 -25.90 -1.84 -5.94
CA ASN A 139 -26.22 -3.22 -6.30
C ASN A 139 -27.33 -3.84 -5.45
N ASP A 140 -27.90 -3.09 -4.52
CA ASP A 140 -28.85 -3.56 -3.51
C ASP A 140 -28.39 -4.88 -2.84
N ASN A 141 -27.10 -4.94 -2.49
CA ASN A 141 -26.48 -6.15 -1.98
C ASN A 141 -25.59 -5.85 -0.78
N THR A 142 -26.12 -6.13 0.41
CA THR A 142 -25.44 -5.93 1.70
C THR A 142 -24.28 -6.90 1.94
N SER A 143 -24.21 -8.03 1.21
CA SER A 143 -23.17 -9.04 1.38
C SER A 143 -21.80 -8.59 0.85
N ILE A 144 -21.75 -7.55 0.01
CA ILE A 144 -20.51 -6.96 -0.50
C ILE A 144 -19.72 -6.40 0.68
N LYS A 145 -18.56 -6.98 0.98
CA LYS A 145 -17.73 -6.59 2.13
C LYS A 145 -16.22 -6.61 1.88
N THR A 146 -15.78 -7.15 0.76
CA THR A 146 -14.36 -7.41 0.49
C THR A 146 -13.62 -6.14 0.03
N ILE A 147 -12.60 -5.76 0.78
CA ILE A 147 -11.64 -4.72 0.45
C ILE A 147 -10.28 -5.39 0.21
N ILE A 148 -9.81 -5.34 -1.02
CA ILE A 148 -8.53 -5.89 -1.43
C ILE A 148 -7.46 -4.81 -1.24
N VAL A 149 -6.40 -5.18 -0.52
CA VAL A 149 -5.27 -4.31 -0.20
C VAL A 149 -3.98 -4.95 -0.70
N PRO A 150 -3.62 -4.75 -1.99
CA PRO A 150 -2.40 -5.30 -2.56
C PRO A 150 -1.14 -4.71 -1.90
N GLU A 151 -0.41 -5.51 -1.12
CA GLU A 151 0.90 -5.13 -0.57
C GLU A 151 1.73 -6.39 -0.32
N ASN A 152 2.98 -6.41 -0.76
CA ASN A 152 3.88 -7.53 -0.51
C ASN A 152 4.05 -7.80 1.00
N GLY A 153 4.18 -9.06 1.38
CA GLY A 153 4.28 -9.51 2.77
C GLY A 153 5.48 -8.93 3.52
N TYR A 154 6.59 -8.66 2.82
CA TYR A 154 7.80 -8.10 3.45
C TYR A 154 7.57 -6.66 3.95
N ILE A 155 7.03 -5.78 3.11
CA ILE A 155 6.64 -4.41 3.47
C ILE A 155 5.39 -4.40 4.36
N SER A 156 4.48 -5.36 4.21
CA SER A 156 3.30 -5.47 5.06
C SER A 156 3.66 -5.60 6.54
N ILE A 157 4.68 -6.41 6.85
CA ILE A 157 5.19 -6.60 8.21
C ILE A 157 6.16 -5.48 8.61
N ASN A 158 7.04 -5.05 7.70
CA ASN A 158 8.00 -3.95 7.90
C ASN A 158 8.78 -4.04 9.22
N PRO A 159 9.49 -5.16 9.50
CA PRO A 159 10.21 -5.32 10.75
C PRO A 159 11.40 -4.33 10.81
N PRO A 160 11.77 -3.83 12.00
CA PRO A 160 12.79 -2.80 12.12
C PRO A 160 14.16 -3.31 11.66
N LEU A 161 14.73 -2.64 10.66
CA LEU A 161 16.06 -2.99 10.12
C LEU A 161 17.15 -2.78 11.18
N THR A 162 17.10 -1.66 11.89
CA THR A 162 17.97 -1.31 13.02
C THR A 162 17.15 -0.91 14.24
N ARG A 163 17.78 -0.83 15.43
CA ARG A 163 17.10 -0.35 16.64
C ARG A 163 16.60 1.10 16.52
N ARG A 164 17.20 1.90 15.63
CA ARG A 164 16.85 3.31 15.40
C ARG A 164 15.69 3.50 14.41
N ARG A 165 15.30 2.46 13.67
CA ARG A 165 14.16 2.50 12.73
C ARG A 165 12.93 1.82 13.34
N ILE A 166 12.34 2.46 14.35
CA ILE A 166 11.09 2.05 15.00
C ILE A 166 10.09 3.21 14.88
N GLY A 167 8.79 2.91 14.82
CA GLY A 167 7.73 3.92 14.78
C GLY A 167 7.47 4.44 13.37
N SER A 168 7.43 5.76 13.19
CA SER A 168 6.99 6.44 11.96
C SER A 168 7.85 6.16 10.72
N HIS A 169 9.05 5.62 10.88
CA HIS A 169 9.94 5.19 9.79
C HIS A 169 9.57 3.82 9.18
N SER A 170 8.61 3.12 9.78
CA SER A 170 8.11 1.82 9.32
C SER A 170 6.59 1.78 9.41
N THR A 171 5.89 2.34 8.41
CA THR A 171 4.42 2.25 8.35
C THR A 171 4.01 0.79 8.17
N ARG A 172 3.01 0.36 8.94
CA ARG A 172 2.51 -1.02 9.04
C ARG A 172 1.07 -1.13 8.53
N THR A 173 0.82 -0.49 7.39
CA THR A 173 -0.52 -0.27 6.81
C THR A 173 -1.32 -1.54 6.60
N THR A 174 -0.67 -2.63 6.19
CA THR A 174 -1.33 -3.91 5.90
C THR A 174 -0.95 -5.00 6.90
N HIS A 175 -0.30 -4.63 8.01
CA HIS A 175 0.11 -5.57 9.03
C HIS A 175 -1.11 -6.31 9.60
N PRO A 176 -1.08 -7.65 9.76
CA PRO A 176 -2.26 -8.43 10.13
C PRO A 176 -2.97 -7.94 11.41
N ASN A 177 -2.23 -7.65 12.47
CA ASN A 177 -2.80 -7.08 13.71
C ASN A 177 -3.45 -5.70 13.51
N PHE A 178 -2.94 -4.84 12.62
CA PHE A 178 -3.57 -3.54 12.36
C PHE A 178 -4.89 -3.72 11.64
N LEU A 179 -4.90 -4.48 10.54
CA LEU A 179 -6.12 -4.74 9.77
C LEU A 179 -7.18 -5.45 10.61
N GLN A 180 -6.81 -6.47 11.39
CA GLN A 180 -7.75 -7.17 12.27
C GLN A 180 -8.40 -6.23 13.29
N ARG A 181 -7.62 -5.36 13.95
CA ARG A 181 -8.16 -4.40 14.91
C ARG A 181 -9.02 -3.34 14.24
N LEU A 182 -8.66 -2.93 13.02
CA LEU A 182 -9.48 -2.01 12.23
C LEU A 182 -10.81 -2.64 11.84
N GLU A 183 -10.84 -3.91 11.41
CA GLU A 183 -12.08 -4.65 11.16
C GLU A 183 -12.96 -4.73 12.41
N GLU A 184 -12.37 -4.99 13.58
CA GLU A 184 -13.11 -5.02 14.85
C GLU A 184 -13.73 -3.66 15.20
N LEU A 185 -12.95 -2.59 15.06
CA LEU A 185 -13.44 -1.22 15.27
C LEU A 185 -14.60 -0.91 14.32
N LEU A 186 -14.42 -1.17 13.02
CA LEU A 186 -15.42 -0.90 11.99
C LEU A 186 -16.71 -1.69 12.23
N ARG A 187 -16.60 -2.97 12.62
CA ARG A 187 -17.75 -3.80 12.98
C ARG A 187 -18.53 -3.21 14.14
N ARG A 188 -17.84 -2.73 15.19
CA ARG A 188 -18.45 -2.08 16.35
C ARG A 188 -19.14 -0.75 16.01
N THR A 189 -18.72 -0.08 14.94
CA THR A 189 -19.32 1.16 14.46
C THR A 189 -20.35 0.95 13.34
N GLY A 190 -20.72 -0.31 13.03
CA GLY A 190 -21.77 -0.63 12.05
C GLY A 190 -21.29 -0.90 10.62
N PHE A 191 -19.98 -0.98 10.39
CA PHE A 191 -19.39 -1.30 9.09
C PHE A 191 -18.86 -2.75 9.08
N ASP A 192 -19.62 -3.68 8.51
CA ASP A 192 -19.14 -5.03 8.23
C ASP A 192 -18.28 -5.02 6.95
N VAL A 193 -16.96 -5.10 7.09
CA VAL A 193 -16.01 -5.17 5.97
C VAL A 193 -14.91 -6.20 6.27
N LYS A 194 -14.28 -6.70 5.21
CA LYS A 194 -13.16 -7.63 5.28
C LYS A 194 -11.99 -7.12 4.45
N PHE A 195 -10.86 -6.85 5.10
CA PHE A 195 -9.62 -6.55 4.39
C PHE A 195 -8.92 -7.85 4.01
N VAL A 196 -8.54 -7.95 2.74
CA VAL A 196 -7.82 -9.10 2.18
C VAL A 196 -6.55 -8.60 1.51
N ASN A 197 -5.40 -9.05 2.00
CA ASN A 197 -4.13 -8.86 1.29
C ASN A 197 -3.73 -10.20 0.64
N PRO A 198 -3.93 -10.36 -0.68
CA PRO A 198 -3.62 -11.62 -1.37
C PRO A 198 -2.12 -11.95 -1.37
N TYR A 199 -1.26 -10.97 -1.11
CA TYR A 199 0.19 -11.11 -1.17
C TYR A 199 0.86 -11.11 0.21
N GLN A 200 0.11 -11.32 1.29
CA GLN A 200 0.65 -11.31 2.66
C GLN A 200 1.81 -12.29 2.89
N PHE A 201 1.91 -13.35 2.09
CA PHE A 201 2.97 -14.37 2.18
C PHE A 201 3.92 -14.37 0.98
N LYS A 202 3.80 -13.38 0.08
CA LYS A 202 4.68 -13.22 -1.07
C LYS A 202 5.67 -12.09 -0.85
N THR A 203 6.89 -12.26 -1.33
CA THR A 203 7.81 -11.16 -1.53
C THR A 203 7.35 -10.31 -2.72
N LYS A 204 7.94 -9.11 -2.88
CA LYS A 204 7.64 -8.28 -4.04
C LYS A 204 8.21 -8.89 -5.32
N GLY A 205 9.35 -9.59 -5.26
CA GLY A 205 9.90 -10.34 -6.39
C GLY A 205 8.97 -11.45 -6.85
N GLU A 206 8.51 -12.30 -5.92
CA GLU A 206 7.53 -13.36 -6.18
C GLU A 206 6.24 -12.79 -6.78
N MET A 207 5.73 -11.67 -6.26
CA MET A 207 4.55 -10.99 -6.84
C MET A 207 4.72 -10.57 -8.30
N LEU A 208 5.90 -10.08 -8.69
CA LEU A 208 6.16 -9.66 -10.07
C LEU A 208 6.34 -10.85 -11.00
N ALA A 209 7.11 -11.85 -10.55
CA ALA A 209 7.38 -13.06 -11.32
C ALA A 209 6.11 -13.91 -11.55
N GLU A 210 5.19 -13.92 -10.58
CA GLU A 210 3.96 -14.70 -10.62
C GLU A 210 2.72 -13.90 -11.07
N CYS A 211 2.89 -12.62 -11.45
CA CYS A 211 1.80 -11.79 -11.96
C CYS A 211 1.16 -12.43 -13.20
N VAL A 212 -0.17 -12.47 -13.26
CA VAL A 212 -0.92 -13.27 -14.25
C VAL A 212 -0.69 -12.79 -15.70
N ASP A 213 -0.45 -11.50 -15.88
CA ASP A 213 -0.19 -10.88 -17.19
C ASP A 213 1.19 -10.23 -17.18
N GLN A 214 2.18 -11.03 -17.59
CA GLN A 214 3.59 -10.63 -17.66
C GLN A 214 3.83 -9.47 -18.64
N ASN A 215 3.01 -9.34 -19.69
CA ASN A 215 3.15 -8.24 -20.65
C ASN A 215 2.67 -6.92 -20.06
N ALA A 216 1.52 -6.94 -19.38
CA ALA A 216 0.99 -5.77 -18.70
C ALA A 216 1.91 -5.30 -17.57
N ILE A 217 2.41 -6.21 -16.72
CA ILE A 217 3.26 -5.81 -15.59
C ILE A 217 4.62 -5.25 -16.05
N ARG A 218 5.25 -5.81 -17.10
CA ARG A 218 6.49 -5.25 -17.67
C ARG A 218 6.29 -3.79 -18.13
N LYS A 219 5.13 -3.47 -18.70
CA LYS A 219 4.76 -2.09 -19.06
C LYS A 219 4.41 -1.23 -17.84
N ALA A 220 3.77 -1.80 -16.83
CA ALA A 220 3.36 -1.07 -15.63
C ALA A 220 4.53 -0.71 -14.69
N VAL A 221 5.61 -1.51 -14.71
CA VAL A 221 6.82 -1.27 -13.91
C VAL A 221 7.32 0.17 -14.10
N PRO A 222 7.79 0.62 -15.28
CA PRO A 222 8.34 1.98 -15.43
C PRO A 222 7.33 3.11 -15.13
N LEU A 223 6.03 2.82 -15.21
CA LEU A 223 4.96 3.79 -14.94
C LEU A 223 4.68 3.97 -13.44
N SER A 224 4.83 2.90 -12.65
CA SER A 224 4.47 2.88 -11.22
C SER A 224 5.51 3.55 -10.31
N VAL A 225 5.07 3.91 -9.10
CA VAL A 225 5.91 4.60 -8.09
C VAL A 225 5.96 3.82 -6.78
N SER A 226 7.15 3.62 -6.22
CA SER A 226 7.31 3.06 -4.87
C SER A 226 8.05 3.99 -3.90
N CYS A 227 8.65 5.08 -4.39
CA CYS A 227 9.56 5.90 -3.60
C CYS A 227 8.86 6.75 -2.51
N SER A 228 9.38 6.72 -1.28
CA SER A 228 8.92 7.59 -0.18
C SER A 228 9.19 9.08 -0.41
N HIS A 229 10.14 9.44 -1.29
CA HIS A 229 10.52 10.82 -1.60
C HIS A 229 9.92 11.36 -2.91
N TRP A 230 9.06 10.58 -3.57
CA TRP A 230 8.49 10.90 -4.88
C TRP A 230 7.86 12.29 -4.97
N HIS A 231 7.08 12.68 -3.95
CA HIS A 231 6.32 13.94 -3.97
C HIS A 231 7.18 15.21 -3.86
N ARG A 232 8.48 15.09 -3.54
CA ARG A 232 9.39 16.24 -3.47
C ARG A 232 10.14 16.44 -4.78
N GLU A 233 10.59 15.35 -5.39
CA GLU A 233 11.55 15.38 -6.49
C GLU A 233 10.95 14.94 -7.84
N HIS A 234 9.74 14.37 -7.84
CA HIS A 234 9.09 13.77 -9.02
C HIS A 234 9.96 12.73 -9.75
N ILE A 235 10.89 12.12 -9.03
CA ILE A 235 11.74 11.01 -9.45
C ILE A 235 11.95 10.04 -8.29
N GLN A 236 12.10 8.75 -8.56
CA GLN A 236 12.41 7.78 -7.52
C GLN A 236 13.84 7.98 -7.04
N CYS A 237 14.07 8.07 -5.73
CA CYS A 237 15.42 8.32 -5.22
C CYS A 237 16.39 7.15 -5.47
N GLY A 238 15.89 5.91 -5.49
CA GLY A 238 16.69 4.71 -5.78
C GLY A 238 17.40 4.09 -4.58
N HIS A 239 17.31 4.71 -3.39
CA HIS A 239 18.04 4.30 -2.19
C HIS A 239 17.21 4.17 -0.91
N CYS A 240 15.99 4.74 -0.86
CA CYS A 240 15.08 4.50 0.27
C CYS A 240 14.62 3.03 0.29
N LEU A 241 14.22 2.53 1.46
CA LEU A 241 13.83 1.13 1.63
C LEU A 241 12.81 0.63 0.57
N PRO A 242 11.71 1.34 0.26
CA PRO A 242 10.81 0.93 -0.82
C PRO A 242 11.46 0.89 -2.22
N CYS A 243 12.41 1.78 -2.52
CA CYS A 243 13.17 1.73 -3.77
C CYS A 243 14.12 0.52 -3.80
N LEU A 244 14.80 0.20 -2.70
CA LEU A 244 15.69 -0.97 -2.63
C LEU A 244 14.90 -2.26 -2.87
N ILE A 245 13.77 -2.42 -2.21
CA ILE A 245 12.89 -3.59 -2.38
C ILE A 245 12.32 -3.66 -3.79
N ARG A 246 11.91 -2.51 -4.37
CA ARG A 246 11.48 -2.45 -5.76
C ARG A 246 12.57 -2.93 -6.71
N ARG A 247 13.78 -2.38 -6.61
CA ARG A 247 14.89 -2.74 -7.51
C ARG A 247 15.26 -4.22 -7.38
N ALA A 248 15.29 -4.72 -6.15
CA ALA A 248 15.47 -6.14 -5.89
C ALA A 248 14.37 -7.01 -6.51
N SER A 249 13.10 -6.57 -6.42
CA SER A 249 11.97 -7.31 -7.01
C SER A 249 11.99 -7.32 -8.53
N VAL A 250 12.34 -6.20 -9.17
CA VAL A 250 12.46 -6.11 -10.63
C VAL A 250 13.61 -7.00 -11.12
N HIS A 251 14.74 -6.99 -10.41
CA HIS A 251 15.86 -7.89 -10.67
C HIS A 251 15.46 -9.37 -10.50
N HIS A 252 14.76 -9.71 -9.42
CA HIS A 252 14.27 -11.08 -9.16
C HIS A 252 13.34 -11.58 -10.28
N ALA A 253 12.47 -10.72 -10.80
CA ALA A 253 11.54 -11.06 -11.88
C ALA A 253 12.18 -11.14 -13.27
N GLY A 254 13.48 -10.81 -13.41
CA GLY A 254 14.17 -10.79 -14.70
C GLY A 254 13.58 -9.74 -15.66
N PHE A 255 13.24 -8.56 -15.14
CA PHE A 255 12.75 -7.44 -15.93
C PHE A 255 13.90 -6.48 -16.22
N ASP A 256 14.10 -6.17 -17.49
CA ASP A 256 15.22 -5.32 -17.93
C ASP A 256 14.96 -3.82 -17.74
N ASP A 257 13.68 -3.43 -17.73
CA ASP A 257 13.25 -2.04 -17.63
C ASP A 257 12.62 -1.73 -16.26
N ASP A 258 13.10 -0.64 -15.65
CA ASP A 258 12.53 -0.06 -14.43
C ASP A 258 12.30 1.46 -14.60
N ALA A 259 11.60 2.06 -13.65
CA ALA A 259 11.43 3.50 -13.57
C ALA A 259 12.77 4.20 -13.32
N PRO A 260 12.97 5.44 -13.83
CA PRO A 260 14.20 6.18 -13.64
C PRO A 260 14.47 6.46 -12.15
N TYR A 261 15.75 6.33 -11.77
CA TYR A 261 16.23 6.58 -10.42
C TYR A 261 17.24 7.73 -10.39
N LYS A 262 17.13 8.61 -9.37
CA LYS A 262 18.15 9.62 -9.06
C LYS A 262 19.49 8.94 -8.76
N THR A 263 19.49 7.96 -7.85
CA THR A 263 20.67 7.16 -7.57
C THR A 263 20.71 5.89 -8.42
N LYS A 264 21.50 5.93 -9.50
CA LYS A 264 21.69 4.78 -10.40
C LYS A 264 22.53 3.67 -9.76
N ARG A 265 23.67 4.00 -9.15
CA ARG A 265 24.62 3.03 -8.57
C ARG A 265 24.62 3.12 -7.04
N LEU A 266 24.26 2.05 -6.35
CA LEU A 266 24.22 2.04 -4.87
C LEU A 266 25.60 2.18 -4.23
N LYS A 267 26.66 1.68 -4.89
CA LYS A 267 28.04 1.73 -4.37
C LYS A 267 28.54 3.15 -4.09
N THR A 268 28.06 4.17 -4.82
CA THR A 268 28.48 5.56 -4.61
C THR A 268 27.90 6.16 -3.34
N LEU A 269 26.71 5.69 -2.90
CA LEU A 269 26.03 6.21 -1.72
C LEU A 269 26.78 5.96 -0.42
N ILE A 270 27.64 4.94 -0.33
CA ILE A 270 28.35 4.62 0.92
C ILE A 270 29.11 5.85 1.48
N LYS A 271 29.56 6.73 0.59
CA LYS A 271 30.27 7.97 0.91
C LYS A 271 29.35 9.18 1.16
N GLU A 272 28.07 9.10 0.82
CA GLU A 272 27.10 10.19 0.98
C GLU A 272 26.42 10.10 2.36
N LYS A 273 26.78 11.04 3.25
CA LYS A 273 26.32 11.01 4.65
C LYS A 273 24.80 11.10 4.79
N ASP A 274 24.12 11.86 3.93
CA ASP A 274 22.70 12.20 4.12
C ASP A 274 21.72 11.18 3.51
N THR A 275 22.20 10.29 2.61
CA THR A 275 21.35 9.41 1.79
C THR A 275 21.60 7.92 2.01
N ARG A 276 22.70 7.56 2.69
CA ARG A 276 23.14 6.16 2.87
C ARG A 276 22.42 5.37 3.96
N ASP A 277 21.66 6.04 4.83
CA ASP A 277 21.12 5.44 6.05
C ASP A 277 20.26 4.20 5.79
N ASP A 278 19.40 4.24 4.77
CA ASP A 278 18.51 3.13 4.41
C ASP A 278 19.31 1.93 3.89
N LEU A 279 20.31 2.17 3.04
CA LEU A 279 21.18 1.14 2.52
C LEU A 279 22.00 0.48 3.65
N GLN A 280 22.60 1.28 4.54
CA GLN A 280 23.34 0.77 5.69
C GLN A 280 22.45 0.00 6.66
N ALA A 281 21.21 0.46 6.88
CA ALA A 281 20.25 -0.22 7.73
C ALA A 281 19.89 -1.61 7.18
N VAL A 282 19.66 -1.72 5.87
CA VAL A 282 19.41 -3.00 5.19
C VAL A 282 20.63 -3.92 5.29
N GLN A 283 21.83 -3.44 4.95
CA GLN A 283 23.08 -4.22 5.05
C GLN A 283 23.32 -4.72 6.48
N THR A 284 23.10 -3.86 7.48
CA THR A 284 23.21 -4.24 8.90
C THR A 284 22.20 -5.33 9.27
N ALA A 285 20.96 -5.24 8.77
CA ALA A 285 19.94 -6.26 9.02
C ALA A 285 20.33 -7.60 8.39
N ILE A 286 20.83 -7.60 7.15
CA ILE A 286 21.33 -8.78 6.43
C ILE A 286 22.44 -9.46 7.22
N ILE A 287 23.50 -8.74 7.57
CA ILE A 287 24.66 -9.28 8.30
C ILE A 287 24.20 -9.89 9.64
N ARG A 288 23.40 -9.14 10.41
CA ARG A 288 22.88 -9.58 11.71
C ARG A 288 22.04 -10.86 11.58
N LEU A 289 21.16 -10.94 10.59
CA LEU A 289 20.24 -12.07 10.44
C LEU A 289 20.93 -13.30 9.87
N LYS A 290 21.98 -13.14 9.06
CA LYS A 290 22.88 -14.24 8.67
C LYS A 290 23.60 -14.85 9.87
N GLN A 291 24.12 -14.02 10.77
CA GLN A 291 24.84 -14.48 11.96
C GLN A 291 23.92 -15.14 12.99
N THR A 292 22.73 -14.58 13.21
CA THR A 292 21.84 -15.03 14.30
C THR A 292 20.78 -16.03 13.84
N ASN A 293 20.45 -16.07 12.55
CA ASN A 293 19.33 -16.79 11.97
C ASN A 293 17.98 -16.60 12.71
N ASN A 294 17.82 -15.49 13.45
CA ASN A 294 16.71 -15.29 14.39
C ASN A 294 15.57 -14.46 13.77
N TYR A 295 15.00 -14.96 12.68
CA TYR A 295 13.89 -14.31 11.97
C TYR A 295 12.61 -14.25 12.81
N LYS A 296 12.35 -15.25 13.67
CA LYS A 296 11.23 -15.23 14.63
C LYS A 296 11.27 -14.03 15.57
N SER A 297 12.42 -13.75 16.17
CA SER A 297 12.58 -12.59 17.05
C SER A 297 12.44 -11.29 16.26
N TRP A 298 12.96 -11.25 15.03
CA TRP A 298 12.84 -10.08 14.17
C TRP A 298 11.39 -9.78 13.76
N LEU A 299 10.63 -10.80 13.37
CA LEU A 299 9.19 -10.72 13.10
C LEU A 299 8.44 -10.14 14.30
N ARG A 300 8.68 -10.64 15.52
CA ARG A 300 7.99 -10.13 16.73
C ARG A 300 8.26 -8.66 17.03
N LYS A 301 9.35 -8.08 16.51
CA LYS A 301 9.65 -6.64 16.66
C LYS A 301 8.77 -5.76 15.77
N SER A 302 8.04 -6.31 14.80
CA SER A 302 7.00 -5.56 14.06
C SER A 302 5.70 -5.39 14.86
N GLY A 303 5.58 -6.03 16.02
CA GLY A 303 4.40 -5.95 16.87
C GLY A 303 3.66 -7.29 17.00
N PRO A 304 2.41 -7.26 17.51
CA PRO A 304 1.64 -8.50 17.72
C PRO A 304 1.35 -9.21 16.39
N ILE A 305 1.64 -10.51 16.33
CA ILE A 305 1.45 -11.36 15.14
C ILE A 305 0.32 -12.36 15.42
N PRO A 306 -0.43 -12.87 14.41
CA PRO A 306 -1.41 -13.93 14.61
C PRO A 306 -0.88 -15.11 15.42
N LEU A 307 -1.73 -15.70 16.27
CA LEU A 307 -1.34 -16.81 17.14
C LEU A 307 -1.11 -18.11 16.36
N ASP A 308 -1.84 -18.28 15.26
CA ASP A 308 -1.74 -19.44 14.38
C ASP A 308 -0.29 -19.71 13.96
N LYS A 309 0.15 -20.96 14.17
CA LYS A 309 1.54 -21.37 13.93
C LYS A 309 1.88 -21.37 12.44
N SER A 310 0.95 -21.77 11.58
CA SER A 310 1.16 -21.84 10.13
C SER A 310 1.34 -20.44 9.54
N ILE A 311 0.51 -19.49 9.95
CA ILE A 311 0.60 -18.08 9.54
C ILE A 311 1.93 -17.48 10.01
N ARG A 312 2.33 -17.72 11.26
CA ARG A 312 3.63 -17.22 11.76
C ARG A 312 4.82 -17.76 10.98
N ASN A 313 4.81 -19.05 10.66
CA ASN A 313 5.86 -19.67 9.88
C ASN A 313 5.89 -19.11 8.45
N ALA A 314 4.72 -18.89 7.84
CA ALA A 314 4.62 -18.27 6.52
C ALA A 314 5.19 -16.84 6.52
N LEU A 315 4.80 -16.00 7.49
CA LEU A 315 5.33 -14.64 7.64
C LEU A 315 6.85 -14.62 7.87
N GLU A 316 7.36 -15.49 8.73
CA GLU A 316 8.80 -15.63 8.96
C GLU A 316 9.52 -16.01 7.66
N SER A 317 8.98 -16.97 6.92
CA SER A 317 9.53 -17.40 5.64
C SER A 317 9.55 -16.27 4.61
N THR A 318 8.45 -15.51 4.49
CA THR A 318 8.37 -14.35 3.60
C THR A 318 9.39 -13.27 3.98
N LEU A 319 9.59 -13.02 5.28
CA LEU A 319 10.63 -12.08 5.73
C LEU A 319 12.04 -12.53 5.33
N LYS A 320 12.33 -13.82 5.48
CA LYS A 320 13.61 -14.39 5.11
C LYS A 320 13.87 -14.27 3.61
N ARG A 321 12.89 -14.65 2.77
CA ARG A 321 13.00 -14.57 1.30
C ARG A 321 13.08 -13.12 0.83
N GLY A 322 12.25 -12.22 1.36
CA GLY A 322 12.28 -10.80 0.99
C GLY A 322 13.60 -10.11 1.34
N LEU A 323 14.22 -10.46 2.47
CA LEU A 323 15.55 -9.95 2.79
C LEU A 323 16.64 -10.53 1.88
N MET A 324 16.53 -11.81 1.52
CA MET A 324 17.44 -12.48 0.59
C MET A 324 17.36 -11.88 -0.81
N GLU A 325 16.18 -11.52 -1.30
CA GLU A 325 16.02 -10.82 -2.58
C GLU A 325 16.81 -9.51 -2.60
N VAL A 326 16.69 -8.72 -1.53
CA VAL A 326 17.42 -7.47 -1.41
C VAL A 326 18.92 -7.72 -1.32
N GLU A 327 19.35 -8.76 -0.58
CA GLU A 327 20.75 -9.14 -0.49
C GLU A 327 21.36 -9.53 -1.85
N VAL A 328 20.65 -10.32 -2.66
CA VAL A 328 21.13 -10.73 -3.99
C VAL A 328 21.33 -9.52 -4.91
N PHE A 329 20.53 -8.47 -4.71
CA PHE A 329 20.56 -7.27 -5.54
C PHE A 329 21.67 -6.25 -5.16
N ILE A 330 21.98 -6.09 -3.87
CA ILE A 330 22.88 -5.01 -3.37
C ILE A 330 24.36 -5.40 -3.37
#